data_AF-A0A6A7RYH4-F1
#
_entry.id   AF-A0A6A7RYH4-F1
#
_cell.length_a   1.000
_cell.length_b   1.000
_cell.length_c   1.000
_cell.angle_alpha   90.00
_cell.angle_beta   90.00
_cell.angle_gamma   90.00
#
_symmetry.space_group_name_H-M   'P 1'
#
loop_
_entity.id
_entity.type
_entity.pdbx_description
1 polymer ?
#
loop_
_entity_poly.entity_id
_entity_poly.type
_entity_poly.pdbx_seq_one_letter_code
_entity_poly.pdbx_strand_id
1 'polypeptide(L)'
;IDLAMLAGVSECVAHRDPARGRELLRRVILDLQDCLSSVERCRKPVLAAIHGACVGGAIDLVSCCDMRYAASDVQFAVREIDVGMTADVGTLQRLPRLIPDGMAREMAYTGRKVDGFEAKLIGLINQLFETPETLLDGVRQIARTIAAKSPLAIRGSKEMLNYGRDHSVADGLNYVATWNAAMLISSDLQEAMTAMREKRPPCFGE
;
A
#
# COMPACT_ATOMS: atom_id res chain seq x y z
N ILE A 1 -3.37 -15.70 -10.99
CA ILE A 1 -4.62 -15.19 -11.58
C ILE A 1 -5.60 -16.33 -11.61
N ASP A 2 -6.76 -16.14 -10.99
CA ASP A 2 -7.83 -17.13 -10.99
C ASP A 2 -8.52 -17.13 -12.37
N LEU A 3 -8.45 -18.24 -13.09
CA LEU A 3 -9.12 -18.41 -14.39
C LEU A 3 -10.64 -18.21 -14.27
N ALA A 4 -11.22 -18.50 -13.11
CA ALA A 4 -12.63 -18.25 -12.84
C ALA A 4 -12.95 -16.76 -12.82
N MET A 5 -12.03 -15.91 -12.34
CA MET A 5 -12.20 -14.46 -12.39
C MET A 5 -12.18 -13.95 -13.83
N LEU A 6 -11.26 -14.44 -14.67
CA LEU A 6 -11.19 -14.04 -16.09
C LEU A 6 -12.46 -14.42 -16.87
N ALA A 7 -13.00 -15.61 -16.60
CA ALA A 7 -14.27 -16.05 -17.19
C ALA A 7 -15.45 -15.14 -16.78
N GLY A 8 -15.53 -14.78 -15.49
CA GLY A 8 -16.56 -13.86 -15.00
C GLY A 8 -16.48 -12.46 -15.61
N VAL A 9 -15.27 -11.95 -15.89
CA VAL A 9 -15.10 -10.66 -16.58
C VAL A 9 -15.68 -10.72 -18.00
N SER A 10 -15.45 -11.80 -18.74
CA SER A 10 -15.96 -11.95 -20.11
C SER A 10 -17.50 -11.92 -20.16
N GLU A 11 -18.18 -12.49 -19.16
CA GLU A 11 -19.63 -12.46 -19.06
C GLU A 11 -20.16 -11.06 -18.73
N CYS A 12 -19.52 -10.36 -17.77
CA CYS A 12 -19.90 -9.01 -17.35
C CYS A 12 -19.78 -7.96 -18.48
N VAL A 13 -18.90 -8.19 -19.45
CA VAL A 13 -18.62 -7.23 -20.54
C VAL A 13 -19.22 -7.66 -21.88
N ALA A 14 -20.00 -8.75 -21.90
CA ALA A 14 -20.62 -9.28 -23.10
C ALA A 14 -21.62 -8.27 -23.69
N HIS A 15 -21.34 -7.78 -24.90
CA HIS A 15 -22.18 -6.82 -25.59
C HIS A 15 -22.17 -7.05 -27.10
N ARG A 16 -23.31 -6.86 -27.78
CA ARG A 16 -23.44 -7.09 -29.24
C ARG A 16 -22.54 -6.17 -30.07
N ASP A 17 -22.40 -4.92 -29.64
CA ASP A 17 -21.45 -3.95 -30.18
C ASP A 17 -20.08 -4.10 -29.48
N PRO A 18 -19.00 -4.49 -30.20
CA PRO A 18 -17.67 -4.67 -29.64
C PRO A 18 -17.04 -3.39 -29.07
N ALA A 19 -17.43 -2.20 -29.52
CA ALA A 19 -16.93 -0.96 -28.94
C ALA A 19 -17.49 -0.76 -27.53
N ARG A 20 -18.79 -1.02 -27.34
CA ARG A 20 -19.44 -0.94 -26.03
C ARG A 20 -18.95 -2.00 -25.06
N GLY A 21 -18.69 -3.22 -25.52
CA GLY A 21 -18.07 -4.26 -24.68
C GLY A 21 -16.69 -3.85 -24.15
N ARG A 22 -15.84 -3.25 -25.00
CA ARG A 22 -14.53 -2.73 -24.59
C ARG A 22 -14.63 -1.54 -23.62
N GLU A 23 -15.61 -0.65 -23.80
CA GLU A 23 -15.87 0.43 -22.85
C GLU A 23 -16.35 -0.10 -21.49
N LEU A 24 -17.21 -1.14 -21.47
CA LEU A 24 -17.61 -1.79 -20.22
C LEU A 24 -16.40 -2.43 -19.51
N LEU A 25 -15.56 -3.16 -20.25
CA LEU A 25 -14.33 -3.75 -19.71
C LEU A 25 -13.42 -2.68 -19.10
N ARG A 26 -13.24 -1.54 -19.79
CA ARG A 26 -12.46 -0.43 -19.27
C ARG A 26 -13.01 0.07 -17.92
N ARG A 27 -14.33 0.19 -17.77
CA ARG A 27 -14.95 0.61 -16.50
C ARG A 27 -14.71 -0.41 -15.40
N VAL A 28 -14.89 -1.71 -15.68
CA VAL A 28 -14.62 -2.79 -14.72
C VAL A 28 -13.17 -2.72 -14.22
N ILE A 29 -12.19 -2.52 -15.12
CA ILE A 29 -10.78 -2.39 -14.74
C ILE A 29 -10.57 -1.16 -13.85
N LEU A 30 -11.16 -0.01 -14.18
CA LEU A 30 -11.08 1.19 -13.34
C LEU A 30 -11.71 0.99 -11.96
N ASP A 31 -12.82 0.27 -11.88
CA ASP A 31 -13.49 -0.03 -10.60
C ASP A 31 -12.64 -0.97 -9.73
N LEU A 32 -11.97 -1.96 -10.33
CA LEU A 32 -11.01 -2.83 -9.63
C LEU A 32 -9.79 -2.05 -9.14
N GLN A 33 -9.22 -1.18 -9.99
CA GLN A 33 -8.15 -0.27 -9.60
C GLN A 33 -8.58 0.62 -8.43
N ASP A 34 -9.81 1.13 -8.44
CA ASP A 34 -10.32 1.98 -7.36
C ASP A 34 -10.49 1.20 -6.05
N CYS A 35 -10.96 -0.04 -6.13
CA CYS A 35 -11.08 -0.95 -4.98
C CYS A 35 -9.73 -1.15 -4.29
N LEU A 36 -8.65 -1.44 -5.03
CA LEU A 36 -7.31 -1.54 -4.44
C LEU A 36 -6.78 -0.17 -3.96
N SER A 37 -6.98 0.87 -4.76
CA SER A 37 -6.53 2.23 -4.42
C SER A 37 -7.22 2.79 -3.18
N SER A 38 -8.40 2.28 -2.81
CA SER A 38 -9.10 2.64 -1.58
C SER A 38 -8.27 2.33 -0.31
N VAL A 39 -7.39 1.33 -0.37
CA VAL A 39 -6.45 0.98 0.73
C VAL A 39 -5.43 2.10 0.93
N GLU A 40 -4.88 2.61 -0.15
CA GLU A 40 -3.92 3.73 -0.13
C GLU A 40 -4.59 5.02 0.38
N ARG A 41 -5.85 5.27 -0.04
CA ARG A 41 -6.67 6.41 0.41
C ARG A 41 -7.24 6.26 1.82
N CYS A 42 -7.09 5.10 2.45
CA CYS A 42 -7.58 4.89 3.81
C CYS A 42 -6.92 5.89 4.77
N ARG A 43 -7.74 6.61 5.55
CA ARG A 43 -7.25 7.60 6.52
C ARG A 43 -6.30 7.04 7.59
N LYS A 44 -6.29 5.73 7.80
CA LYS A 44 -5.41 5.06 8.76
C LYS A 44 -4.22 4.46 8.02
N PRO A 45 -3.02 4.42 8.62
CA PRO A 45 -1.93 3.60 8.11
C PRO A 45 -2.36 2.13 8.01
N VAL A 46 -2.01 1.51 6.89
CA VAL A 46 -2.30 0.12 6.55
C VAL A 46 -0.99 -0.65 6.49
N LEU A 47 -0.88 -1.68 7.32
CA LEU A 47 0.31 -2.53 7.43
C LEU A 47 -0.04 -3.90 6.86
N ALA A 48 0.70 -4.35 5.84
CA ALA A 48 0.59 -5.69 5.30
C ALA A 48 1.47 -6.67 6.11
N ALA A 49 0.85 -7.73 6.62
CA ALA A 49 1.54 -8.89 7.19
C ALA A 49 1.40 -10.06 6.21
N ILE A 50 2.50 -10.47 5.59
CA ILE A 50 2.50 -11.34 4.40
C ILE A 50 3.21 -12.67 4.74
N HIS A 51 2.55 -13.79 4.49
CA HIS A 51 3.17 -15.12 4.59
C HIS A 51 2.68 -15.99 3.42
N GLY A 52 3.44 -17.03 3.08
CA GLY A 52 3.16 -17.87 1.91
C GLY A 52 3.23 -17.11 0.56
N ALA A 53 2.27 -17.35 -0.34
CA ALA A 53 2.34 -16.82 -1.70
C ALA A 53 1.70 -15.42 -1.83
N CYS A 54 2.50 -14.42 -2.20
CA CYS A 54 2.06 -13.07 -2.57
C CYS A 54 2.26 -12.85 -4.07
N VAL A 55 1.32 -13.36 -4.87
CA VAL A 55 1.47 -13.49 -6.32
C VAL A 55 0.33 -12.81 -7.07
N GLY A 56 0.66 -12.08 -8.13
CA GLY A 56 -0.30 -11.36 -8.98
C GLY A 56 -1.13 -10.34 -8.21
N GLY A 57 -2.46 -10.41 -8.24
CA GLY A 57 -3.36 -9.52 -7.49
C GLY A 57 -2.99 -9.27 -6.00
N ALA A 58 -2.33 -10.22 -5.34
CA ALA A 58 -1.82 -10.02 -3.99
C ALA A 58 -0.67 -8.98 -3.93
N ILE A 59 0.24 -8.98 -4.92
CA ILE A 59 1.29 -7.97 -5.02
C ILE A 59 0.69 -6.58 -5.30
N ASP A 60 -0.37 -6.51 -6.11
CA ASP A 60 -1.09 -5.25 -6.35
C ASP A 60 -1.66 -4.70 -5.04
N LEU A 61 -2.32 -5.54 -4.23
CA LEU A 61 -2.86 -5.14 -2.94
C LEU A 61 -1.79 -4.65 -1.96
N VAL A 62 -0.71 -5.42 -1.75
CA VAL A 62 0.32 -5.04 -0.75
C VAL A 62 1.14 -3.83 -1.20
N SER A 63 1.20 -3.56 -2.50
CA SER A 63 1.80 -2.33 -3.05
C SER A 63 1.00 -1.07 -2.69
N CYS A 64 -0.29 -1.20 -2.38
CA CYS A 64 -1.14 -0.11 -1.88
C CYS A 64 -0.99 0.14 -0.37
N CYS A 65 -0.39 -0.77 0.39
CA CYS A 65 -0.20 -0.61 1.83
C CYS A 65 0.94 0.37 2.14
N ASP A 66 0.85 1.05 3.29
CA ASP A 66 1.88 2.01 3.72
C ASP A 66 3.18 1.31 4.13
N MET A 67 3.06 0.12 4.72
CA MET A 67 4.19 -0.69 5.20
C MET A 67 3.95 -2.16 4.91
N ARG A 68 5.02 -2.92 4.65
CA ARG A 68 4.96 -4.35 4.34
C ARG A 68 5.92 -5.13 5.23
N TYR A 69 5.45 -6.22 5.78
CA TYR A 69 6.20 -7.13 6.64
C TYR A 69 5.92 -8.54 6.18
N ALA A 70 6.91 -9.44 6.31
CA ALA A 70 6.69 -10.81 5.88
C ALA A 70 7.31 -11.87 6.78
N ALA A 71 6.77 -13.08 6.72
CA ALA A 71 7.38 -14.27 7.29
C ALA A 71 8.40 -14.89 6.31
N SER A 72 9.30 -15.72 6.80
CA SER A 72 10.40 -16.31 6.03
C SER A 72 9.95 -17.21 4.88
N ASP A 73 8.73 -17.76 4.96
CA ASP A 73 8.12 -18.62 3.94
C ASP A 73 7.55 -17.85 2.74
N VAL A 74 7.59 -16.52 2.77
CA VAL A 74 6.94 -15.69 1.75
C VAL A 74 7.61 -15.84 0.37
N GLN A 75 6.79 -15.76 -0.68
CA GLN A 75 7.23 -15.69 -2.07
C GLN A 75 6.43 -14.62 -2.81
N PHE A 76 7.13 -13.66 -3.43
CA PHE A 76 6.54 -12.59 -4.24
C PHE A 76 6.74 -12.86 -5.73
N ALA A 77 5.73 -12.56 -6.57
CA ALA A 77 5.90 -12.59 -8.03
C ALA A 77 4.80 -11.79 -8.77
N VAL A 78 5.19 -11.14 -9.86
CA VAL A 78 4.29 -10.51 -10.85
C VAL A 78 4.03 -11.52 -11.97
N ARG A 79 3.00 -12.37 -11.82
CA ARG A 79 2.78 -13.55 -12.68
C ARG A 79 1.85 -13.31 -13.87
N GLU A 80 1.35 -12.09 -14.03
CA GLU A 80 0.49 -11.67 -15.12
C GLU A 80 1.12 -11.98 -16.50
N ILE A 81 2.43 -11.82 -16.62
CA ILE A 81 3.16 -12.06 -17.87
C ILE A 81 3.09 -13.53 -18.32
N ASP A 82 3.08 -14.48 -17.38
CA ASP A 82 3.05 -15.92 -17.69
C ASP A 82 1.69 -16.38 -18.24
N VAL A 83 0.64 -15.57 -18.06
CA VAL A 83 -0.69 -15.82 -18.64
C VAL A 83 -0.99 -14.90 -19.83
N GLY A 84 0.03 -14.21 -20.36
CA GLY A 84 -0.11 -13.31 -21.50
C GLY A 84 -0.86 -12.01 -21.18
N MET A 85 -0.89 -11.61 -19.90
CA MET A 85 -1.60 -10.43 -19.44
C MET A 85 -0.61 -9.37 -18.95
N THR A 86 -0.92 -8.10 -19.22
CA THR A 86 -0.22 -6.99 -18.57
C THR A 86 -0.85 -6.75 -17.20
N ALA A 87 -0.06 -6.63 -16.14
CA ALA A 87 -0.58 -6.25 -14.83
C ALA A 87 -1.22 -4.85 -14.89
N ASP A 88 -2.50 -4.78 -14.54
CA ASP A 88 -3.36 -3.64 -14.84
C ASP A 88 -4.05 -3.03 -13.61
N VAL A 89 -3.93 -3.63 -12.41
CA VAL A 89 -4.59 -3.13 -11.18
C VAL A 89 -3.67 -2.42 -10.19
N GLY A 90 -2.39 -2.21 -10.53
CA GLY A 90 -1.57 -1.21 -9.85
C GLY A 90 -0.08 -1.51 -9.66
N THR A 91 0.35 -2.76 -9.76
CA THR A 91 1.74 -3.15 -9.48
C THR A 91 2.73 -2.37 -10.35
N LEU A 92 2.46 -2.19 -11.65
CA LEU A 92 3.36 -1.48 -12.55
C LEU A 92 3.48 0.02 -12.25
N GLN A 93 2.47 0.60 -11.59
CA GLN A 93 2.43 2.01 -11.21
C GLN A 93 3.06 2.25 -9.83
N ARG A 94 2.97 1.27 -8.92
CA ARG A 94 3.41 1.41 -7.53
C ARG A 94 4.77 0.78 -7.26
N LEU A 95 5.05 -0.42 -7.77
CA LEU A 95 6.25 -1.19 -7.45
C LEU A 95 7.55 -0.43 -7.74
N PRO A 96 7.72 0.27 -8.89
CA PRO A 96 8.94 1.06 -9.15
C PRO A 96 9.18 2.23 -8.19
N ARG A 97 8.17 2.61 -7.38
CA ARG A 97 8.29 3.62 -6.32
C ARG A 97 8.63 3.02 -4.96
N LEU A 98 8.56 1.69 -4.83
CA LEU A 98 8.82 0.95 -3.59
C LEU A 98 10.19 0.27 -3.60
N ILE A 99 10.65 -0.17 -4.76
CA ILE A 99 11.92 -0.89 -4.96
C ILE A 99 12.71 -0.26 -6.12
N PRO A 100 14.01 -0.58 -6.29
CA PRO A 100 14.76 -0.11 -7.45
C PRO A 100 14.07 -0.46 -8.78
N ASP A 101 14.00 0.49 -9.70
CA ASP A 101 13.29 0.35 -10.99
C ASP A 101 13.74 -0.89 -11.78
N GLY A 102 15.05 -1.19 -11.77
CA GLY A 102 15.59 -2.40 -12.40
C GLY A 102 15.00 -3.69 -11.84
N MET A 103 14.83 -3.79 -10.51
CA MET A 103 14.22 -4.96 -9.87
C MET A 103 12.73 -5.07 -10.21
N ALA A 104 12.02 -3.94 -10.22
CA ALA A 104 10.60 -3.92 -10.60
C ALA A 104 10.39 -4.42 -12.03
N ARG A 105 11.24 -3.99 -12.98
CA ARG A 105 11.23 -4.46 -14.36
C ARG A 105 11.57 -5.94 -14.47
N GLU A 106 12.59 -6.39 -13.76
CA GLU A 106 12.97 -7.81 -13.76
C GLU A 106 11.83 -8.70 -13.28
N MET A 107 11.19 -8.34 -12.15
CA MET A 107 10.01 -9.07 -11.66
C MET A 107 8.87 -9.06 -12.68
N ALA A 108 8.56 -7.92 -13.29
CA ALA A 108 7.47 -7.78 -14.25
C ALA A 108 7.71 -8.49 -15.59
N TYR A 109 8.95 -8.52 -16.08
CA TYR A 109 9.29 -9.12 -17.37
C TYR A 109 9.52 -10.63 -17.29
N THR A 110 9.99 -11.13 -16.15
CA THR A 110 10.36 -12.54 -15.98
C THR A 110 9.32 -13.35 -15.21
N GLY A 111 8.43 -12.69 -14.46
CA GLY A 111 7.52 -13.36 -13.54
C GLY A 111 8.23 -14.17 -12.44
N ARG A 112 9.54 -13.99 -12.24
CA ARG A 112 10.30 -14.80 -11.29
C ARG A 112 9.82 -14.60 -9.85
N LYS A 113 10.12 -15.59 -9.02
CA LYS A 113 9.88 -15.49 -7.58
C LYS A 113 10.99 -14.65 -6.92
N VAL A 114 10.58 -13.89 -5.92
CA VAL A 114 11.43 -13.17 -4.97
C VAL A 114 11.09 -13.71 -3.59
N ASP A 115 12.07 -14.26 -2.88
CA ASP A 115 11.86 -14.76 -1.52
C ASP A 115 11.88 -13.63 -0.48
N GLY A 116 11.58 -13.97 0.78
CA GLY A 116 11.54 -12.98 1.86
C GLY A 116 12.87 -12.26 2.12
N PHE A 117 14.01 -12.92 1.92
CA PHE A 117 15.32 -12.33 2.14
C PHE A 117 15.64 -11.30 1.05
N GLU A 118 15.45 -11.67 -0.21
CA GLU A 118 15.61 -10.77 -1.34
C GLU A 118 14.61 -9.62 -1.27
N ALA A 119 13.33 -9.89 -0.94
CA ALA A 119 12.32 -8.85 -0.77
C ALA A 119 12.73 -7.81 0.28
N LYS A 120 13.41 -8.23 1.35
CA LYS A 120 13.96 -7.32 2.36
C LYS A 120 15.14 -6.52 1.82
N LEU A 121 16.04 -7.16 1.06
CA LEU A 121 17.23 -6.54 0.47
C LEU A 121 16.86 -5.43 -0.53
N ILE A 122 15.86 -5.66 -1.38
CA ILE A 122 15.43 -4.71 -2.41
C ILE A 122 14.47 -3.63 -1.87
N GLY A 123 14.10 -3.69 -0.59
CA GLY A 123 13.21 -2.71 0.05
C GLY A 123 11.71 -2.95 -0.15
N LEU A 124 11.31 -4.10 -0.73
CA LEU A 124 9.89 -4.44 -0.90
C LEU A 124 9.20 -4.59 0.46
N ILE A 125 9.88 -5.17 1.45
CA ILE A 125 9.40 -5.31 2.82
C ILE A 125 10.27 -4.55 3.84
N ASN A 126 9.63 -4.00 4.85
CA ASN A 126 10.24 -3.29 5.97
C ASN A 126 10.97 -4.24 6.93
N GLN A 127 10.48 -5.46 7.15
CA GLN A 127 11.14 -6.46 8.01
C GLN A 127 10.67 -7.88 7.68
N LEU A 128 11.60 -8.83 7.85
CA LEU A 128 11.35 -10.25 7.74
C LEU A 128 11.29 -10.88 9.14
N PHE A 129 10.34 -11.77 9.35
CA PHE A 129 10.11 -12.51 10.59
C PHE A 129 10.28 -14.00 10.33
N GLU A 130 10.65 -14.77 11.36
CA GLU A 130 10.91 -16.20 11.20
C GLU A 130 9.64 -16.98 10.87
N THR A 131 8.51 -16.64 11.51
CA THR A 131 7.24 -17.37 11.36
C THR A 131 6.04 -16.44 11.17
N PRO A 132 4.90 -16.93 10.65
CA PRO A 132 3.65 -16.15 10.56
C PRO A 132 3.15 -15.62 11.92
N GLU A 133 3.37 -16.34 13.01
CA GLU A 133 2.98 -15.92 14.36
C GLU A 133 3.82 -14.73 14.83
N THR A 134 5.15 -14.85 14.72
CA THR A 134 6.08 -13.76 15.10
C THR A 134 5.89 -12.52 14.21
N LEU A 135 5.55 -12.72 12.94
CA LEU A 135 5.11 -11.67 12.02
C LEU A 135 3.88 -10.92 12.56
N LEU A 136 2.80 -11.63 12.90
CA LEU A 136 1.56 -11.01 13.36
C LEU A 136 1.77 -10.22 14.66
N ASP A 137 2.54 -10.76 15.60
CA ASP A 137 2.84 -10.09 16.86
C ASP A 137 3.70 -8.84 16.65
N GLY A 138 4.72 -8.93 15.78
CA GLY A 138 5.56 -7.80 15.40
C GLY A 138 4.76 -6.68 14.73
N VAL A 139 3.92 -7.01 13.74
CA VAL A 139 3.08 -6.03 13.04
C VAL A 139 2.05 -5.40 13.98
N ARG A 140 1.43 -6.17 14.89
CA ARG A 140 0.53 -5.62 15.92
C ARG A 140 1.25 -4.65 16.85
N GLN A 141 2.51 -4.93 17.20
CA GLN A 141 3.29 -4.03 18.05
C GLN A 141 3.59 -2.70 17.36
N ILE A 142 3.89 -2.72 16.06
CA ILE A 142 4.07 -1.51 15.25
C ILE A 142 2.75 -0.74 15.15
N ALA A 143 1.65 -1.44 14.87
CA ALA A 143 0.32 -0.84 14.83
C ALA A 143 -0.06 -0.17 16.17
N ARG A 144 0.21 -0.81 17.32
CA ARG A 144 0.03 -0.22 18.65
C ARG A 144 0.89 1.02 18.87
N THR A 145 2.13 1.00 18.38
CA THR A 145 3.03 2.15 18.47
C THR A 145 2.51 3.35 17.67
N ILE A 146 1.94 3.11 16.50
CA ILE A 146 1.27 4.13 15.67
C ILE A 146 0.00 4.63 16.35
N ALA A 147 -0.83 3.71 16.87
CA ALA A 147 -2.09 4.04 17.53
C ALA A 147 -1.92 4.85 18.82
N ALA A 148 -0.75 4.80 19.45
CA ALA A 148 -0.41 5.63 20.61
C ALA A 148 -0.01 7.08 20.24
N LYS A 149 -0.02 7.47 18.96
CA LYS A 149 0.28 8.83 18.49
C LYS A 149 -1.00 9.61 18.22
N SER A 150 -0.88 10.93 18.10
CA SER A 150 -2.00 11.79 17.70
C SER A 150 -2.60 11.30 16.38
N PRO A 151 -3.90 10.95 16.34
CA PRO A 151 -4.54 10.50 15.11
C PRO A 151 -4.56 11.61 14.06
N LEU A 152 -4.64 12.88 14.47
CA LEU A 152 -4.55 14.03 13.59
C LEU A 152 -3.17 14.12 12.92
N ALA A 153 -2.09 13.97 13.69
CA ALA A 153 -0.73 13.98 13.18
C ALA A 153 -0.45 12.79 12.24
N ILE A 154 -0.93 11.59 12.58
CA ILE A 154 -0.76 10.40 11.74
C ILE A 154 -1.51 10.54 10.41
N ARG A 155 -2.77 11.00 10.43
CA ARG A 155 -3.57 11.25 9.21
C ARG A 155 -2.90 12.29 8.31
N GLY A 156 -2.49 13.42 8.89
CA GLY A 156 -1.77 14.47 8.16
C GLY A 156 -0.46 13.95 7.56
N SER A 157 0.31 13.16 8.31
CA SER A 157 1.57 12.58 7.82
C SER A 157 1.34 11.68 6.61
N LYS A 158 0.35 10.78 6.67
CA LYS A 158 -0.01 9.91 5.54
C LYS A 158 -0.45 10.71 4.33
N GLU A 159 -1.32 11.70 4.51
CA GLU A 159 -1.81 12.57 3.44
C GLU A 159 -0.65 13.28 2.73
N MET A 160 0.28 13.88 3.48
CA MET A 160 1.41 14.61 2.89
C MET A 160 2.42 13.69 2.19
N LEU A 161 2.67 12.49 2.72
CA LEU A 161 3.53 11.50 2.08
C LEU A 161 2.93 11.01 0.76
N ASN A 162 1.63 10.72 0.74
CA ASN A 162 0.92 10.31 -0.47
C ASN A 162 0.90 11.43 -1.51
N TYR A 163 0.63 12.67 -1.10
CA TYR A 163 0.67 13.82 -2.01
C TYR A 163 2.07 14.05 -2.58
N GLY A 164 3.10 14.05 -1.72
CA GLY A 164 4.49 14.31 -2.13
C GLY A 164 5.06 13.27 -3.10
N ARG A 165 4.48 12.08 -3.19
CA ARG A 165 4.87 11.03 -4.15
C ARG A 165 4.69 11.47 -5.62
N ASP A 166 3.65 12.26 -5.88
CA ASP A 166 3.19 12.58 -7.24
C ASP A 166 3.30 14.08 -7.57
N HIS A 167 3.90 14.87 -6.67
CA HIS A 167 4.04 16.32 -6.80
C HIS A 167 5.47 16.78 -6.52
N SER A 168 5.80 18.01 -6.89
CA SER A 168 7.11 18.57 -6.58
C SER A 168 7.26 18.83 -5.07
N VAL A 169 8.51 18.96 -4.61
CA VAL A 169 8.80 19.35 -3.22
C VAL A 169 8.15 20.71 -2.89
N ALA A 170 8.14 21.65 -3.84
CA ALA A 170 7.54 22.97 -3.64
C ALA A 170 6.01 22.88 -3.43
N ASP A 171 5.32 22.06 -4.24
CA ASP A 171 3.87 21.84 -4.10
C ASP A 171 3.55 21.17 -2.76
N GLY A 172 4.32 20.15 -2.38
CA GLY A 172 4.15 19.44 -1.11
C GLY A 172 4.37 20.34 0.10
N LEU A 173 5.39 21.20 0.07
CA LEU A 173 5.66 22.19 1.13
C LEU A 173 4.53 23.22 1.26
N ASN A 174 3.98 23.69 0.15
CA ASN A 174 2.84 24.61 0.17
C ASN A 174 1.56 23.93 0.71
N TYR A 175 1.32 22.67 0.34
CA TYR A 175 0.16 21.91 0.84
C TYR A 175 0.25 21.65 2.34
N VAL A 176 1.39 21.18 2.85
CA VAL A 176 1.56 20.94 4.29
C VAL A 176 1.51 22.23 5.12
N ALA A 177 1.96 23.36 4.57
CA ALA A 177 1.80 24.66 5.22
C ALA A 177 0.32 25.03 5.38
N THR A 178 -0.48 24.83 4.33
CA THR A 178 -1.93 25.06 4.37
C THR A 178 -2.62 24.13 5.37
N TRP A 179 -2.27 22.83 5.37
CA TRP A 179 -2.80 21.85 6.32
C TRP A 179 -2.48 22.24 7.77
N ASN A 180 -1.21 22.53 8.07
CA ASN A 180 -0.78 22.86 9.43
C ASN A 180 -1.33 24.22 9.89
N ALA A 181 -1.53 25.19 9.01
CA ALA A 181 -2.20 26.44 9.38
C ALA A 181 -3.60 26.19 9.95
N ALA A 182 -4.31 25.15 9.47
CA ALA A 182 -5.62 24.76 9.98
C ALA A 182 -5.54 23.82 11.21
N MET A 183 -4.57 22.91 11.25
CA MET A 183 -4.59 21.75 12.16
C MET A 183 -3.58 21.81 13.32
N LEU A 184 -2.53 22.65 13.23
CA LEU A 184 -1.40 22.59 14.16
C LEU A 184 -1.79 22.94 15.60
N ILE A 185 -2.55 24.01 15.80
CA ILE A 185 -2.95 24.50 17.13
C ILE A 185 -4.17 23.70 17.62
N SER A 186 -3.93 22.42 17.93
CA SER A 186 -4.94 21.44 18.34
C SER A 186 -4.83 21.08 19.83
N SER A 187 -5.88 20.45 20.36
CA SER A 187 -5.87 19.84 21.70
C SER A 187 -4.76 18.79 21.85
N ASP A 188 -4.46 18.05 20.78
CA ASP A 188 -3.38 17.06 20.77
C ASP A 188 -2.01 17.70 20.99
N LEU A 189 -1.75 18.87 20.38
CA LEU A 189 -0.49 19.59 20.59
C LEU A 189 -0.38 20.08 22.04
N GLN A 190 -1.48 20.58 22.62
CA GLN A 190 -1.52 21.02 24.03
C GLN A 190 -1.28 19.86 25.00
N GLU A 191 -1.89 18.70 24.75
CA GLU A 191 -1.67 17.49 25.54
C GLU A 191 -0.22 17.00 25.43
N ALA A 192 0.34 16.96 24.22
CA ALA A 192 1.75 16.58 24.03
C ALA A 192 2.69 17.49 24.82
N MET A 193 2.46 18.81 24.80
CA MET A 193 3.23 19.78 25.58
C MET A 193 3.06 19.59 27.10
N THR A 194 1.86 19.22 27.55
CA THR A 194 1.55 19.01 28.97
C THR A 194 2.17 17.71 29.49
N ALA A 195 1.95 16.60 28.78
CA ALA A 195 2.54 15.31 29.09
C ALA A 195 4.08 15.36 29.14
N MET A 196 4.70 16.11 28.21
CA MET A 196 6.15 16.34 28.21
C MET A 196 6.63 17.08 29.46
N ARG A 197 5.93 18.15 29.89
CA ARG A 197 6.26 18.89 31.13
C ARG A 197 6.10 18.01 32.37
N GLU A 198 5.09 17.16 32.38
CA GLU A 198 4.76 16.24 33.48
C GLU A 198 5.56 14.93 33.44
N LYS A 199 6.40 14.71 32.43
CA LYS A 199 7.19 13.48 32.21
C LYS A 199 6.34 12.21 32.20
N ARG A 200 5.15 12.28 31.61
CA ARG A 200 4.25 11.14 31.39
C ARG A 200 4.00 10.92 29.89
N PRO A 201 3.54 9.73 29.48
CA PRO A 201 3.06 9.53 28.12
C PRO A 201 1.83 10.42 27.81
N PRO A 202 1.72 10.96 26.58
CA PRO A 202 0.54 11.70 26.17
C PRO A 202 -0.66 10.77 25.95
N CYS A 203 -1.87 11.27 26.19
CA CYS A 203 -3.13 10.60 25.92
C CYS A 203 -3.96 11.43 24.93
N PHE A 204 -3.89 11.08 23.65
CA PHE A 204 -4.63 11.76 22.59
C PHE A 204 -6.10 11.30 22.55
N GLY A 205 -7.02 12.22 22.24
CA GLY A 205 -8.44 11.91 22.06
C GLY A 205 -8.74 11.17 20.74
N GLU A 206 -9.98 10.70 20.57
CA GLU A 206 -10.47 10.09 19.32
C GLU A 206 -10.67 11.09 18.16
#